data_AF-A0A2G2L9M7-F1
#
_entry.id   AF-A0A2G2L9M7-F1
#
_cell.length_a   1.000
_cell.length_b   1.000
_cell.length_c   1.000
_cell.angle_alpha   90.00
_cell.angle_beta   90.00
_cell.angle_gamma   90.00
#
_symmetry.space_group_name_H-M   'P 1'
#
loop_
_entity.id
_entity.type
_entity.pdbx_description
1 polymer ?
#
loop_
_entity_poly.entity_id
_entity_poly.type
_entity_poly.pdbx_seq_one_letter_code
_entity_poly.pdbx_strand_id
1 'polypeptide(L)'
;MLKTKIRLSILKRVSISIFLMLGFLLTAQAKDVYVNNQKLDDSSVYTLEQFYKIIIADGYYWYDNLSGHWGFMGSPPQGQIVSGLGLGGPMPQNASNGKTGVIVNGRELHQIEVNQIIKAYGKVYRGRFWLNAQGLAGYEGQQAIFNFAQVKRKKSYNRRSLFGSTGGDGECFYYNHPGGSSVSNC
;
A
#
# COMPACT_ATOMS: atom_id res chain seq x y z
N MET A 1 10.41 64.95 16.62
CA MET A 1 10.56 63.69 17.40
C MET A 1 9.48 62.62 17.12
N LEU A 2 8.29 62.95 16.59
CA LEU A 2 7.19 61.98 16.41
C LEU A 2 7.35 61.04 15.19
N LYS A 3 7.96 61.51 14.09
CA LYS A 3 8.17 60.72 12.86
C LYS A 3 9.08 59.50 13.04
N THR A 4 10.04 59.56 13.97
CA THR A 4 11.04 58.50 14.20
C THR A 4 10.48 57.31 14.97
N LYS A 5 9.54 57.54 15.91
CA LYS A 5 8.88 56.47 16.68
C LYS A 5 7.93 55.63 15.83
N ILE A 6 7.26 56.26 14.86
CA ILE A 6 6.32 55.58 13.92
C ILE A 6 7.09 54.70 12.92
N ARG A 7 8.25 55.14 12.42
CA ARG A 7 9.11 54.30 11.56
C ARG A 7 9.65 53.07 12.29
N LEU A 8 9.99 53.20 13.57
CA LEU A 8 10.50 52.09 14.39
C LEU A 8 9.42 51.04 14.72
N SER A 9 8.17 51.45 14.92
CA SER A 9 7.06 50.52 15.20
C SER A 9 6.60 49.76 13.95
N ILE A 10 6.64 50.40 12.78
CA ILE A 10 6.34 49.76 11.49
C ILE A 10 7.46 48.77 11.12
N LEU A 11 8.75 49.15 11.25
CA LEU A 11 9.85 48.22 11.01
C LEU A 11 9.80 47.00 11.95
N LYS A 12 9.53 47.19 13.25
CA LYS A 12 9.41 46.06 14.19
C LYS A 12 8.25 45.11 13.83
N ARG A 13 7.11 45.62 13.37
CA ARG A 13 5.95 44.80 12.97
C ARG A 13 6.20 44.05 11.66
N VAL A 14 6.82 44.69 10.68
CA VAL A 14 7.22 44.05 9.41
C VAL A 14 8.29 42.97 9.67
N SER A 15 9.27 43.23 10.54
CA SER A 15 10.29 42.24 10.91
C SER A 15 9.72 41.04 11.67
N ILE A 16 8.73 41.23 12.56
CA ILE A 16 8.06 40.12 13.27
C ILE A 16 7.19 39.29 12.31
N SER A 17 6.48 39.94 11.37
CA SER A 17 5.69 39.23 10.35
C SER A 17 6.56 38.47 9.33
N ILE A 18 7.74 38.97 8.99
CA ILE A 18 8.72 38.25 8.15
C ILE A 18 9.32 37.07 8.92
N PHE A 19 9.57 37.21 10.23
CA PHE A 19 10.05 36.10 11.08
C PHE A 19 9.00 35.00 11.28
N LEU A 20 7.70 35.36 11.31
CA LEU A 20 6.59 34.40 11.33
C LEU A 20 6.36 33.70 9.98
N MET A 21 6.77 34.31 8.85
CA MET A 21 6.75 33.69 7.52
C MET A 21 7.98 32.80 7.23
N LEU A 22 9.13 33.08 7.84
CA LEU A 22 10.33 32.23 7.71
C LEU A 22 10.30 30.97 8.59
N GLY A 23 9.34 30.85 9.51
CA GLY A 23 9.22 29.73 10.44
C GLY A 23 8.43 28.52 9.94
N PHE A 24 7.88 28.57 8.72
CA PHE A 24 7.26 27.40 8.08
C PHE A 24 8.24 26.76 7.09
N LEU A 25 9.41 26.34 7.60
CA LEU A 25 10.08 25.20 6.99
C LEU A 25 9.12 24.02 7.18
N LEU A 26 8.36 23.68 6.13
CA LEU A 26 7.74 22.38 6.01
C LEU A 26 8.88 21.35 6.08
N THR A 27 9.29 20.97 7.27
CA THR A 27 10.06 19.75 7.46
C THR A 27 9.11 18.65 7.01
N ALA A 28 9.30 18.12 5.80
CA ALA A 28 8.67 16.88 5.41
C ALA A 28 8.97 15.89 6.55
N GLN A 29 7.93 15.47 7.27
CA GLN A 29 8.10 14.53 8.36
C GLN A 29 8.69 13.27 7.74
N ALA A 30 9.88 12.87 8.17
CA ALA A 30 10.52 11.65 7.69
C ALA A 30 9.57 10.47 7.95
N LYS A 31 9.34 9.66 6.93
CA LYS A 31 8.48 8.47 6.99
C LYS A 31 9.34 7.21 6.95
N ASP A 32 8.97 6.22 7.73
CA ASP A 32 9.64 4.93 7.77
C ASP A 32 8.77 3.87 7.08
N VAL A 33 8.57 4.06 5.78
CA VAL A 33 7.79 3.15 4.93
C VAL A 33 8.72 2.31 4.07
N TYR A 34 8.63 1.00 4.23
CA TYR A 34 9.41 0.02 3.49
C TYR A 34 8.47 -0.81 2.62
N VAL A 35 8.81 -0.95 1.34
CA VAL A 35 8.11 -1.84 0.39
C VAL A 35 9.11 -2.83 -0.18
N ASN A 36 8.77 -4.12 -0.13
CA ASN A 36 9.64 -5.20 -0.64
C ASN A 36 11.07 -5.12 -0.07
N ASN A 37 11.18 -4.88 1.24
CA ASN A 37 12.44 -4.70 1.99
C ASN A 37 13.28 -3.46 1.63
N GLN A 38 12.74 -2.52 0.86
CA GLN A 38 13.43 -1.27 0.50
C GLN A 38 12.66 -0.07 1.06
N LYS A 39 13.38 0.88 1.68
CA LYS A 39 12.78 2.14 2.14
C LYS A 39 12.35 2.97 0.93
N LEU A 40 11.13 3.49 0.97
CA LEU A 40 10.68 4.46 -0.03
C LEU A 40 11.16 5.87 0.33
N ASP A 41 11.42 6.67 -0.70
CA ASP A 41 11.71 8.09 -0.51
C ASP A 41 10.47 8.81 0.04
N ASP A 42 10.66 9.76 0.96
CA ASP A 42 9.57 10.53 1.58
C ASP A 42 8.69 11.23 0.52
N SER A 43 9.27 11.67 -0.60
CA SER A 43 8.54 12.27 -1.72
C SER A 43 7.60 11.27 -2.41
N SER A 44 8.04 10.02 -2.58
CA SER A 44 7.23 8.94 -3.16
C SER A 44 6.06 8.58 -2.23
N VAL A 45 6.32 8.49 -0.92
CA VAL A 45 5.27 8.28 0.08
C VAL A 45 4.25 9.42 0.03
N TYR A 46 4.72 10.67 0.02
CA TYR A 46 3.85 11.85 -0.10
C TYR A 46 3.00 11.81 -1.38
N THR A 47 3.58 11.49 -2.54
CA THR A 47 2.81 11.36 -3.80
C THR A 47 1.73 10.30 -3.70
N LEU A 48 2.02 9.13 -3.11
CA LEU A 48 1.03 8.07 -2.91
C LEU A 48 -0.10 8.51 -1.97
N GLU A 49 0.24 9.16 -0.85
CA GLU A 49 -0.73 9.72 0.10
C GLU A 49 -1.65 10.75 -0.57
N GLN A 50 -1.08 11.65 -1.38
CA GLN A 50 -1.86 12.65 -2.12
C GLN A 50 -2.72 12.05 -3.23
N PHE A 51 -2.25 11.00 -3.91
CA PHE A 51 -2.99 10.34 -4.97
C PHE A 51 -4.18 9.54 -4.40
N TYR A 52 -3.92 8.72 -3.38
CA TYR A 52 -4.94 7.86 -2.76
C TYR A 52 -5.76 8.55 -1.66
N LYS A 53 -5.41 9.80 -1.30
CA LYS A 53 -6.08 10.58 -0.24
C LYS A 53 -6.10 9.85 1.11
N ILE A 54 -4.96 9.26 1.47
CA ILE A 54 -4.76 8.52 2.71
C ILE A 54 -3.50 8.99 3.42
N ILE A 55 -3.33 8.56 4.67
CA ILE A 55 -2.04 8.59 5.37
C ILE A 55 -1.50 7.18 5.40
N ILE A 56 -0.27 6.99 4.93
CA ILE A 56 0.46 5.73 5.00
C ILE A 56 1.18 5.69 6.36
N ALA A 57 0.86 4.68 7.16
CA ALA A 57 1.55 4.47 8.43
C ALA A 57 2.99 3.99 8.18
N ASP A 58 3.89 4.30 9.11
CA ASP A 58 5.23 3.74 9.09
C ASP A 58 5.14 2.21 9.26
N GLY A 59 6.00 1.48 8.54
CA GLY A 59 6.00 0.03 8.59
C GLY A 59 6.55 -0.65 7.35
N TYR A 60 6.40 -1.98 7.36
CA TYR A 60 6.90 -2.87 6.32
C TYR A 60 5.74 -3.45 5.52
N TYR A 61 5.75 -3.20 4.23
CA TYR A 61 4.75 -3.61 3.27
C TYR A 61 5.39 -4.43 2.16
N TRP A 62 4.57 -5.18 1.44
CA TRP A 62 4.91 -5.72 0.14
C TRP A 62 3.93 -5.23 -0.90
N TYR A 63 4.43 -5.09 -2.13
CA TYR A 63 3.65 -4.65 -3.28
C TYR A 63 4.07 -5.45 -4.52
N ASP A 64 3.10 -6.06 -5.17
CA ASP A 64 3.27 -6.79 -6.41
C ASP A 64 3.08 -5.86 -7.60
N ASN A 65 4.18 -5.53 -8.26
CA ASN A 65 4.18 -4.60 -9.39
C ASN A 65 3.38 -5.11 -10.60
N LEU A 66 3.24 -6.42 -10.78
CA LEU A 66 2.52 -7.00 -11.93
C LEU A 66 1.01 -7.00 -11.70
N SER A 67 0.57 -7.33 -10.49
CA SER A 67 -0.85 -7.48 -10.19
C SER A 67 -1.45 -6.29 -9.44
N GLY A 68 -0.64 -5.44 -8.82
CA GLY A 68 -1.09 -4.35 -7.96
C GLY A 68 -1.52 -4.79 -6.56
N HIS A 69 -1.44 -6.09 -6.22
CA HIS A 69 -1.77 -6.55 -4.88
C HIS A 69 -0.74 -6.05 -3.87
N TRP A 70 -1.19 -5.78 -2.65
CA TRP A 70 -0.33 -5.32 -1.57
C TRP A 70 -0.78 -5.86 -0.21
N GLY A 71 0.13 -5.81 0.76
CA GLY A 71 -0.17 -6.09 2.15
C GLY A 71 0.98 -5.76 3.08
N PHE A 72 0.82 -6.09 4.36
CA PHE A 72 1.92 -6.01 5.34
C PHE A 72 2.90 -7.14 5.10
N MET A 73 4.19 -6.87 5.33
CA MET A 73 5.19 -7.93 5.35
C MET A 73 4.79 -9.05 6.32
N GLY A 74 4.88 -10.29 5.83
CA GLY A 74 4.48 -11.49 6.54
C GLY A 74 2.96 -11.75 6.58
N SER A 75 2.15 -10.99 5.86
CA SER A 75 0.68 -11.10 5.87
C SER A 75 0.08 -11.41 4.49
N PRO A 76 -1.13 -12.00 4.43
CA PRO A 76 -1.88 -12.13 3.18
C PRO A 76 -2.17 -10.77 2.51
N PRO A 77 -2.64 -10.76 1.24
CA PRO A 77 -3.09 -9.55 0.57
C PRO A 77 -4.12 -8.80 1.40
N GLN A 78 -3.92 -7.50 1.53
CA GLN A 78 -4.89 -6.60 2.12
C GLN A 78 -5.78 -6.06 1.00
N GLY A 79 -5.21 -5.60 -0.11
CA GLY A 79 -5.99 -5.11 -1.24
C GLY A 79 -5.25 -5.17 -2.57
N GLN A 80 -5.81 -4.47 -3.56
CA GLN A 80 -5.23 -4.28 -4.88
C GLN A 80 -5.31 -2.78 -5.20
N ILE A 81 -4.19 -2.19 -5.63
CA ILE A 81 -4.11 -0.83 -6.16
C ILE A 81 -3.63 -0.89 -7.62
N VAL A 82 -3.37 0.26 -8.23
CA VAL A 82 -2.83 0.33 -9.59
C VAL A 82 -1.55 -0.49 -9.68
N SER A 83 -1.42 -1.32 -10.72
CA SER A 83 -0.19 -2.08 -11.03
C SER A 83 0.86 -1.20 -11.71
N GLY A 84 2.12 -1.58 -11.66
CA GLY A 84 3.19 -0.87 -12.37
C GLY A 84 3.70 0.39 -11.69
N LEU A 85 3.44 0.56 -10.39
CA LEU A 85 3.90 1.74 -9.63
C LEU A 85 5.41 1.73 -9.33
N GLY A 86 6.10 0.60 -9.54
CA GLY A 86 7.56 0.50 -9.33
C GLY A 86 7.98 0.67 -7.87
N LEU A 87 7.14 0.31 -6.90
CA LEU A 87 7.40 0.53 -5.49
C LEU A 87 8.37 -0.52 -4.92
N GLY A 88 9.44 -0.05 -4.30
CA GLY A 88 10.41 -0.88 -3.58
C GLY A 88 11.30 -1.72 -4.50
N GLY A 89 11.84 -2.80 -3.93
CA GLY A 89 12.72 -3.74 -4.62
C GLY A 89 12.00 -4.95 -5.26
N PRO A 90 12.76 -5.97 -5.67
CA PRO A 90 12.21 -7.24 -6.16
C PRO A 90 11.25 -7.88 -5.15
N MET A 91 10.20 -8.52 -5.63
CA MET A 91 9.21 -9.18 -4.79
C MET A 91 9.87 -10.26 -3.88
N PRO A 92 9.82 -10.11 -2.55
CA PRO A 92 10.36 -11.13 -1.65
C PRO A 92 9.48 -12.38 -1.63
N GLN A 93 10.07 -13.57 -1.70
CA GLN A 93 9.29 -14.82 -1.65
C GLN A 93 8.52 -14.97 -0.34
N ASN A 94 9.10 -14.52 0.78
CA ASN A 94 8.49 -14.58 2.10
C ASN A 94 7.53 -13.40 2.40
N ALA A 95 7.23 -12.55 1.42
CA ALA A 95 6.44 -11.33 1.62
C ALA A 95 5.10 -11.56 2.32
N SER A 96 4.44 -12.69 2.08
CA SER A 96 3.18 -13.07 2.73
C SER A 96 3.29 -14.21 3.74
N ASN A 97 4.50 -14.59 4.17
CA ASN A 97 4.75 -15.71 5.08
C ASN A 97 4.07 -17.02 4.62
N GLY A 98 4.10 -17.28 3.31
CA GLY A 98 3.57 -18.51 2.72
C GLY A 98 4.42 -19.73 3.06
N LYS A 99 3.78 -20.90 3.11
CA LYS A 99 4.41 -22.24 3.25
C LYS A 99 3.71 -23.28 2.37
N THR A 100 3.16 -22.82 1.25
CA THR A 100 2.25 -23.58 0.41
C THR A 100 2.96 -24.26 -0.75
N GLY A 101 4.13 -23.75 -1.15
CA GLY A 101 4.80 -24.11 -2.40
C GLY A 101 4.09 -23.57 -3.65
N VAL A 102 3.11 -22.66 -3.48
CA VAL A 102 2.45 -21.95 -4.59
C VAL A 102 3.04 -20.55 -4.64
N ILE A 103 3.78 -20.26 -5.69
CA ILE A 103 4.50 -18.99 -5.86
C ILE A 103 3.84 -18.22 -6.99
N VAL A 104 3.43 -16.97 -6.73
CA VAL A 104 2.83 -16.07 -7.70
C VAL A 104 3.65 -14.79 -7.77
N ASN A 105 4.14 -14.43 -8.96
CA ASN A 105 4.95 -13.22 -9.19
C ASN A 105 6.14 -13.11 -8.22
N GLY A 106 6.78 -14.24 -7.91
CA GLY A 106 7.90 -14.31 -6.97
C GLY A 106 7.53 -14.45 -5.50
N ARG A 107 6.27 -14.19 -5.09
CA ARG A 107 5.78 -14.31 -3.70
C ARG A 107 5.17 -15.68 -3.44
N GLU A 108 5.51 -16.32 -2.32
CA GLU A 108 4.84 -17.54 -1.90
C GLU A 108 3.51 -17.24 -1.19
N LEU A 109 2.41 -17.74 -1.77
CA LEU A 109 1.07 -17.45 -1.29
C LEU A 109 0.85 -17.95 0.14
N HIS A 110 0.11 -17.15 0.91
CA HIS A 110 -0.35 -17.54 2.24
C HIS A 110 -1.43 -18.63 2.13
N GLN A 111 -1.55 -19.47 3.16
CA GLN A 111 -2.49 -20.61 3.18
C GLN A 111 -3.94 -20.17 2.92
N ILE A 112 -4.33 -18.99 3.40
CA ILE A 112 -5.69 -18.45 3.21
C ILE A 112 -5.98 -18.18 1.72
N GLU A 113 -5.00 -17.66 0.97
CA GLU A 113 -5.17 -17.41 -0.48
C GLU A 113 -5.34 -18.73 -1.22
N VAL A 114 -4.45 -19.70 -0.96
CA VAL A 114 -4.53 -21.06 -1.53
C VAL A 114 -5.88 -21.71 -1.24
N ASN A 115 -6.41 -21.58 -0.02
CA ASN A 115 -7.73 -22.10 0.33
C ASN A 115 -8.86 -21.40 -0.45
N GLN A 116 -8.75 -20.09 -0.73
CA GLN A 116 -9.72 -19.38 -1.55
C GLN A 116 -9.66 -19.83 -3.02
N ILE A 117 -8.46 -20.05 -3.55
CA ILE A 117 -8.26 -20.60 -4.90
C ILE A 117 -8.86 -22.00 -5.01
N ILE A 118 -8.59 -22.88 -4.03
CA ILE A 118 -9.16 -24.24 -3.96
C ILE A 118 -10.69 -24.19 -3.93
N LYS A 119 -11.29 -23.28 -3.14
CA LYS A 119 -12.76 -23.12 -3.10
C LYS A 119 -13.35 -22.70 -4.44
N ALA A 120 -12.61 -21.95 -5.24
CA ALA A 120 -13.08 -21.45 -6.51
C ALA A 120 -12.84 -22.41 -7.69
N TYR A 121 -11.72 -23.13 -7.68
CA TYR A 121 -11.23 -23.91 -8.83
C TYR A 121 -11.02 -25.40 -8.51
N GLY A 122 -11.33 -25.84 -7.29
CA GLY A 122 -11.26 -27.22 -6.84
C GLY A 122 -9.87 -27.67 -6.40
N LYS A 123 -8.82 -27.39 -7.17
CA LYS A 123 -7.45 -27.81 -6.84
C LYS A 123 -6.42 -26.77 -7.29
N VAL A 124 -5.37 -26.63 -6.50
CA VAL A 124 -4.17 -25.87 -6.87
C VAL A 124 -2.95 -26.75 -6.64
N TYR A 125 -2.05 -26.75 -7.61
CA TYR A 125 -0.80 -27.49 -7.55
C TYR A 125 0.33 -26.56 -7.10
N ARG A 126 1.32 -27.14 -6.40
CA ARG A 126 2.57 -26.43 -6.12
C ARG A 126 3.27 -26.08 -7.43
N GLY A 127 3.90 -24.92 -7.49
CA GLY A 127 4.49 -24.40 -8.71
C GLY A 127 4.64 -22.89 -8.69
N ARG A 128 5.15 -22.37 -9.81
CA ARG A 128 5.37 -20.95 -10.02
C ARG A 128 4.43 -20.43 -11.11
N PHE A 129 3.76 -19.33 -10.80
CA PHE A 129 2.72 -18.75 -11.62
C PHE A 129 2.94 -17.25 -11.75
N TRP A 130 2.41 -16.68 -12.82
CA TRP A 130 2.25 -15.24 -12.94
C TRP A 130 0.77 -14.86 -12.79
N LEU A 131 0.52 -13.65 -12.30
CA LEU A 131 -0.80 -13.04 -12.17
C LEU A 131 -0.71 -11.57 -12.60
N ASN A 132 -1.57 -11.12 -13.50
CA ASN A 132 -1.64 -9.70 -13.87
C ASN A 132 -2.76 -8.94 -13.14
N ALA A 133 -2.80 -7.63 -13.33
CA ALA A 133 -3.79 -6.75 -12.69
C ALA A 133 -5.25 -7.09 -13.05
N GLN A 134 -5.49 -7.63 -14.25
CA GLN A 134 -6.80 -8.07 -14.73
C GLN A 134 -7.23 -9.42 -14.13
N GLY A 135 -6.41 -10.04 -13.28
CA GLY A 135 -6.68 -11.34 -12.69
C GLY A 135 -6.41 -12.51 -13.63
N LEU A 136 -5.79 -12.30 -14.80
CA LEU A 136 -5.33 -13.39 -15.64
C LEU A 136 -4.07 -14.00 -15.05
N ALA A 137 -3.98 -15.33 -15.10
CA ALA A 137 -2.87 -16.08 -14.56
C ALA A 137 -2.53 -17.31 -15.39
N GLY A 138 -1.28 -17.75 -15.26
CA GLY A 138 -0.74 -18.94 -15.89
C GLY A 138 0.56 -19.36 -15.21
N TYR A 139 1.15 -20.46 -15.66
CA TYR A 139 2.50 -20.83 -15.22
C TYR A 139 3.51 -19.79 -15.73
N GLU A 140 4.55 -19.51 -14.94
CA GLU A 140 5.64 -18.63 -15.39
C GLU A 140 6.17 -19.06 -16.78
N GLY A 141 6.23 -18.13 -17.73
CA GLY A 141 6.65 -18.40 -19.11
C GLY A 141 5.58 -18.98 -20.05
N GLN A 142 4.35 -19.19 -19.59
CA GLN A 142 3.24 -19.71 -20.40
C GLN A 142 2.12 -18.68 -20.58
N GLN A 143 1.24 -18.93 -21.56
CA GLN A 143 0.03 -18.13 -21.75
C GLN A 143 -0.95 -18.26 -20.57
N ALA A 144 -1.86 -17.30 -20.46
CA ALA A 144 -2.89 -17.32 -19.43
C ALA A 144 -3.83 -18.50 -19.64
N ILE A 145 -4.06 -19.28 -18.59
CA ILE A 145 -4.99 -20.41 -18.60
C ILE A 145 -6.05 -20.28 -17.49
N PHE A 146 -5.92 -19.27 -16.63
CA PHE A 146 -6.87 -18.99 -15.54
C PHE A 146 -7.27 -17.50 -15.55
N ASN A 147 -8.53 -17.22 -15.19
CA ASN A 147 -9.03 -15.85 -15.02
C ASN A 147 -9.67 -15.69 -13.62
N PHE A 148 -8.87 -15.23 -12.66
CA PHE A 148 -9.29 -14.93 -11.29
C PHE A 148 -10.30 -13.78 -11.17
N ALA A 149 -10.43 -12.89 -12.17
CA ALA A 149 -11.45 -11.84 -12.12
C ALA A 149 -12.87 -12.40 -12.25
N GLN A 150 -13.07 -13.52 -12.94
CA GLN A 150 -14.39 -14.17 -13.06
C GLN A 150 -14.85 -14.84 -11.76
N VAL A 151 -13.93 -15.08 -10.82
CA VAL A 151 -14.22 -15.66 -9.50
C VAL A 151 -14.54 -14.61 -8.44
N LYS A 152 -14.43 -13.31 -8.75
CA LYS A 152 -14.94 -12.22 -7.91
C LYS A 152 -16.47 -12.27 -7.84
N ARG A 153 -17.05 -13.25 -7.13
CA ARG A 153 -18.44 -13.13 -6.64
C ARG A 153 -18.46 -12.00 -5.62
N LYS A 154 -19.37 -11.04 -5.83
CA LYS A 154 -19.76 -9.99 -4.88
C LYS A 154 -20.00 -10.60 -3.50
N LYS A 155 -18.98 -10.66 -2.65
CA LYS A 155 -19.10 -11.15 -1.28
C LYS A 155 -18.32 -10.20 -0.38
N SER A 156 -19.11 -9.43 0.36
CA SER A 156 -18.65 -8.71 1.53
C SER A 156 -17.81 -9.63 2.40
N TYR A 157 -16.57 -9.22 2.66
CA TYR A 157 -15.68 -9.87 3.60
C TYR A 157 -15.22 -8.86 4.64
N ASN A 158 -15.07 -9.32 5.88
CA ASN A 158 -14.45 -8.58 6.97
C ASN A 158 -13.51 -9.56 7.68
N ARG A 159 -12.24 -9.18 7.83
CA ARG A 159 -11.22 -9.91 8.57
C ARG A 159 -10.66 -9.00 9.63
N ARG A 160 -10.71 -9.44 10.89
CA ARG A 160 -10.04 -8.78 12.00
C ARG A 160 -8.75 -9.53 12.33
N SER A 161 -7.67 -8.80 12.56
CA SER A 161 -6.36 -9.34 12.93
C SER A 161 -5.73 -8.48 14.02
N LEU A 162 -4.65 -8.99 14.63
CA LEU A 162 -3.81 -8.24 15.57
C LEU A 162 -3.27 -6.92 15.00
N PHE A 163 -3.13 -6.84 13.67
CA PHE A 163 -2.59 -5.69 12.98
C PHE A 163 -3.67 -4.77 12.41
N GLY A 164 -4.96 -5.05 12.58
CA GLY A 164 -6.05 -4.22 12.03
C GLY A 164 -7.19 -5.03 11.45
N SER A 165 -8.21 -4.32 10.95
CA SER A 165 -9.35 -4.94 10.27
C SER A 165 -9.37 -4.60 8.80
N THR A 166 -9.41 -5.59 7.92
CA THR A 166 -9.68 -5.41 6.48
C THR A 166 -11.07 -5.84 6.12
N GLY A 167 -11.65 -5.19 5.13
CA GLY A 167 -12.89 -5.67 4.54
C GLY A 167 -13.15 -5.04 3.20
N GLY A 168 -14.17 -5.54 2.52
CA GLY A 168 -14.59 -5.02 1.24
C GLY A 168 -15.78 -5.79 0.70
N ASP A 169 -16.59 -5.15 -0.12
CA ASP A 169 -17.79 -5.71 -0.74
C ASP A 169 -17.59 -6.15 -2.19
N GLY A 170 -16.37 -5.97 -2.69
CA GLY A 170 -15.99 -6.26 -4.07
C GLY A 170 -15.99 -5.02 -4.97
N GLU A 171 -16.52 -3.89 -4.50
CA GLU A 171 -16.42 -2.58 -5.15
C GLU A 171 -15.48 -1.67 -4.35
N CYS A 172 -15.66 -1.67 -3.03
CA CYS A 172 -14.87 -0.95 -2.07
C CYS A 172 -13.97 -1.88 -1.27
N PHE A 173 -12.77 -1.40 -0.94
CA PHE A 173 -11.88 -2.01 0.03
C PHE A 173 -11.59 -1.04 1.18
N TYR A 174 -11.52 -1.54 2.41
CA TYR A 174 -11.04 -0.79 3.55
C TYR A 174 -10.10 -1.61 4.43
N TYR A 175 -9.23 -0.90 5.13
CA TYR A 175 -8.36 -1.37 6.17
C TYR A 175 -8.37 -0.36 7.31
N ASN A 176 -8.51 -0.82 8.54
CA ASN A 176 -8.40 -0.01 9.73
C ASN A 176 -7.21 -0.50 10.57
N HIS A 177 -6.16 0.32 10.70
CA HIS A 177 -5.06 0.05 11.60
C HIS A 177 -5.49 0.27 13.07
N PRO A 178 -5.07 -0.56 14.04
CA PRO A 178 -5.40 -0.42 15.46
C PRO A 178 -4.90 0.90 16.06
N GLY A 179 -3.79 1.40 15.52
CA GLY A 179 -3.20 2.71 15.85
C GLY A 179 -3.81 3.91 15.09
N GLY A 180 -4.91 3.73 14.37
CA GLY A 180 -5.77 4.83 13.90
C GLY A 180 -5.68 5.20 12.42
N SER A 181 -4.66 4.78 11.68
CA SER A 181 -4.61 5.01 10.23
C SER A 181 -5.49 4.01 9.49
N SER A 182 -6.62 4.48 8.96
CA SER A 182 -7.49 3.67 8.11
C SER A 182 -7.32 4.07 6.66
N VAL A 183 -7.26 3.09 5.76
CA VAL A 183 -7.31 3.31 4.31
C VAL A 183 -8.59 2.73 3.77
N SER A 184 -9.29 3.46 2.92
CA SER A 184 -10.47 2.97 2.21
C SER A 184 -10.39 3.46 0.78
N ASN A 185 -10.65 2.56 -0.18
CA ASN A 185 -10.71 2.90 -1.58
C ASN A 185 -12.02 2.38 -2.17
N CYS A 186 -12.82 3.33 -2.62
CA CYS A 186 -13.99 3.26 -3.48
C CYS A 186 -13.74 4.36 -4.54
#